data_AF-A0A955EQN6-F1
#
_entry.id   AF-A0A955EQN6-F1
#
_cell.length_a   1.000
_cell.length_b   1.000
_cell.length_c   1.000
_cell.angle_alpha   90.00
_cell.angle_beta   90.00
_cell.angle_gamma   90.00
#
_symmetry.space_group_name_H-M   'P 1'
#
loop_
_entity.id
_entity.type
_entity.pdbx_description
1 polymer ?
#
loop_
_entity_poly.entity_id
_entity_poly.type
_entity_poly.pdbx_seq_one_letter_code
_entity_poly.pdbx_strand_id
1 'polypeptide(L)'
;MGHSTQQGVLFGEVFGRPVHVAFDAEGSSSDGGLALLAAADRRVGLTASLAAAVADRRQSAKVRHEVLEMFRQRVYGIAAGYPDVR
;
A
#
# COMPACT_ATOMS: atom_id res chain seq x y z
N MET A 1 22.81 -12.16 -20.53
CA MET A 1 21.46 -11.68 -20.90
C MET A 1 20.67 -11.50 -19.63
N GLY A 2 20.51 -10.26 -19.16
CA GLY A 2 19.74 -9.96 -17.95
C GLY A 2 18.25 -10.00 -18.29
N HIS A 3 17.49 -10.86 -17.62
CA HIS A 3 16.04 -10.85 -17.71
C HIS A 3 15.52 -9.61 -16.95
N SER A 4 15.45 -8.46 -17.62
CA SER A 4 14.76 -7.30 -17.08
C SER A 4 13.27 -7.48 -17.32
N THR A 5 12.55 -7.87 -16.27
CA THR A 5 11.08 -7.91 -16.29
C THR A 5 10.57 -6.48 -16.18
N GLN A 6 10.44 -5.81 -17.33
CA GLN A 6 9.81 -4.50 -17.43
C GLN A 6 8.30 -4.67 -17.25
N GLN A 7 7.82 -4.67 -16.00
CA GLN A 7 6.40 -4.73 -15.70
C GLN A 7 5.89 -3.35 -15.33
N GLY A 8 5.28 -2.67 -16.32
CA GLY A 8 4.61 -1.40 -16.11
C GLY A 8 3.21 -1.58 -15.51
N VAL A 9 2.80 -0.67 -14.63
CA VAL A 9 1.43 -0.65 -14.08
C VAL A 9 0.80 0.72 -14.33
N LEU A 10 -0.46 0.71 -14.76
CA LEU A 10 -1.26 1.91 -14.98
C LEU A 10 -2.14 2.19 -13.76
N PHE A 11 -2.00 3.39 -13.19
CA PHE A 11 -2.89 3.88 -12.16
C PHE A 11 -3.91 4.85 -12.76
N GLY A 12 -5.13 4.37 -13.01
CA GLY A 12 -6.19 5.14 -13.68
C GLY A 12 -6.81 6.25 -12.83
N GLU A 13 -6.72 6.17 -11.50
CA GLU A 13 -7.48 7.04 -10.58
C GLU A 13 -6.61 7.78 -9.55
N VAL A 14 -5.30 7.52 -9.52
CA VAL A 14 -4.42 8.11 -8.48
C VAL A 14 -4.11 9.58 -8.78
N PHE A 15 -4.19 9.99 -10.04
CA PHE A 15 -3.97 11.36 -10.50
C PHE A 15 -5.01 11.69 -11.58
N GLY A 16 -5.27 12.98 -11.83
CA GLY A 16 -6.19 13.43 -12.90
C GLY A 16 -5.75 13.05 -14.33
N ARG A 17 -4.67 12.24 -14.45
CA ARG A 17 -4.14 11.63 -15.67
C ARG A 17 -3.59 10.24 -15.34
N PRO A 18 -3.60 9.30 -16.30
CA PRO A 18 -3.01 7.99 -16.08
C PRO A 18 -1.51 8.09 -15.78
N VAL A 19 -1.06 7.38 -14.73
CA VAL A 19 0.36 7.30 -14.37
C VAL A 19 0.91 5.93 -14.69
N HIS A 20 2.01 5.91 -15.45
CA HIS A 20 2.82 4.72 -15.69
C HIS A 20 3.96 4.68 -14.68
N VAL A 21 4.08 3.56 -13.97
CA VAL A 21 5.22 3.28 -13.09
C VAL A 21 6.03 2.14 -13.69
N ALA A 22 7.34 2.35 -13.82
CA ALA A 22 8.31 1.36 -14.24
C ALA A 22 9.35 1.14 -13.12
N PHE A 23 9.85 -0.09 -13.01
CA PHE A 23 10.82 -0.52 -12.00
C PHE A 23 12.14 -0.92 -12.67
N ASP A 24 12.65 -0.03 -13.51
CA ASP A 24 13.76 -0.29 -14.45
C ASP A 24 14.92 0.69 -14.30
N ALA A 25 14.87 1.59 -13.31
CA ALA A 25 15.91 2.57 -13.03
C ALA A 25 16.77 2.18 -11.81
N GLU A 26 18.09 2.28 -11.97
CA GLU A 26 19.04 2.17 -10.86
C GLU A 26 18.86 3.33 -9.87
N GLY A 27 18.98 3.06 -8.57
CA GLY A 27 18.78 4.07 -7.52
C GLY A 27 17.31 4.43 -7.24
N SER A 28 16.36 3.64 -7.72
CA SER A 28 14.94 3.81 -7.39
C SER A 28 14.67 3.56 -5.90
N SER A 29 13.78 4.37 -5.30
CA SER A 29 13.35 4.17 -3.90
C SER A 29 12.44 2.94 -3.77
N SER A 30 12.65 2.15 -2.72
CA SER A 30 11.75 1.06 -2.31
C SER A 30 10.33 1.57 -2.02
N ASP A 31 10.20 2.81 -1.56
CA ASP A 31 8.90 3.43 -1.24
C ASP A 31 8.03 3.62 -2.48
N GLY A 32 8.63 3.72 -3.67
CA GLY A 32 7.90 3.75 -4.93
C GLY A 32 7.02 2.51 -5.13
N GLY A 33 7.45 1.36 -4.58
CA GLY A 33 6.69 0.10 -4.58
C GLY A 33 5.40 0.16 -3.76
N LEU A 34 5.26 1.10 -2.81
CA LEU A 34 4.05 1.23 -1.99
C LEU A 34 2.82 1.61 -2.82
N ALA A 35 2.99 2.34 -3.92
CA ALA A 35 1.88 2.64 -4.83
C ALA A 35 1.30 1.35 -5.42
N LEU A 36 2.17 0.45 -5.87
CA LEU A 36 1.78 -0.87 -6.39
C LEU A 36 1.16 -1.74 -5.31
N LEU A 37 1.78 -1.80 -4.13
CA LEU A 37 1.24 -2.53 -2.98
C LEU A 37 -0.17 -2.05 -2.61
N ALA A 38 -0.38 -0.72 -2.56
CA ALA A 38 -1.67 -0.15 -2.23
C ALA A 38 -2.74 -0.47 -3.27
N ALA A 39 -2.41 -0.48 -4.56
CA ALA A 39 -3.34 -0.92 -5.60
C ALA A 39 -3.64 -2.43 -5.52
N ALA A 40 -2.62 -3.25 -5.26
CA ALA A 40 -2.80 -4.68 -5.06
C ALA A 40 -3.71 -4.96 -3.86
N ASP A 41 -3.45 -4.33 -2.70
CA ASP A 41 -4.26 -4.45 -1.49
C ASP A 41 -5.72 -4.06 -1.73
N ARG A 42 -5.98 -2.95 -2.44
CA ARG A 42 -7.35 -2.55 -2.82
C ARG A 42 -8.04 -3.59 -3.70
N ARG A 43 -7.31 -4.25 -4.60
CA ARG A 43 -7.84 -5.27 -5.50
C ARG A 43 -8.12 -6.60 -4.78
N VAL A 44 -7.22 -7.02 -3.89
CA VAL A 44 -7.35 -8.32 -3.19
C VAL A 44 -8.10 -8.23 -1.87
N GLY A 45 -8.22 -7.04 -1.28
CA GLY A 45 -8.93 -6.78 -0.03
C GLY A 45 -8.23 -7.29 1.23
N LEU A 46 -6.91 -7.46 1.21
CA LEU A 46 -6.18 -8.10 2.31
C LEU A 46 -6.35 -7.32 3.63
N THR A 47 -5.94 -6.05 3.67
CA THR A 47 -6.06 -5.24 4.90
C THR A 47 -7.51 -5.00 5.30
N ALA A 48 -8.44 -4.93 4.33
CA ALA A 48 -9.87 -4.82 4.58
C ALA A 48 -10.42 -6.06 5.31
N SER A 49 -10.04 -7.27 4.87
CA SER A 49 -10.44 -8.51 5.55
C SER A 49 -9.88 -8.62 6.97
N LEU A 50 -8.63 -8.20 7.19
CA LEU A 50 -8.03 -8.15 8.52
C LEU A 50 -8.77 -7.15 9.42
N ALA A 51 -9.09 -5.97 8.91
CA ALA A 51 -9.82 -4.95 9.65
C ALA A 51 -11.24 -5.42 10.03
N ALA A 52 -11.95 -6.10 9.12
CA ALA A 52 -13.28 -6.62 9.36
C ALA A 52 -13.33 -7.70 10.46
N ALA A 53 -12.22 -8.40 10.70
CA ALA A 53 -12.12 -9.39 11.77
C ALA A 53 -11.94 -8.78 13.17
N VAL A 54 -11.70 -7.46 13.27
CA VAL A 54 -11.51 -6.76 14.55
C VAL A 54 -12.81 -6.13 15.01
N ALA A 55 -13.30 -6.56 16.17
CA ALA A 55 -14.37 -5.86 16.87
C ALA A 55 -13.81 -4.57 17.51
N ASP A 56 -13.99 -3.44 16.83
CA ASP A 56 -13.56 -2.15 17.36
C ASP A 56 -14.52 -1.67 18.46
N ARG A 57 -14.06 -1.74 19.71
CA ARG A 57 -14.79 -1.28 20.91
C ARG A 57 -14.49 0.16 21.29
N ARG A 58 -13.66 0.86 20.51
CA ARG A 58 -13.35 2.27 20.77
C ARG A 58 -14.61 3.11 20.55
N GLN A 59 -14.73 4.19 21.31
CA GLN A 59 -15.84 5.12 21.14
C GLN A 59 -15.65 5.87 19.81
N SER A 60 -16.56 5.68 18.85
CA SER A 60 -16.41 6.17 17.47
C SER A 60 -16.09 7.66 17.37
N ALA A 61 -16.70 8.51 18.19
CA ALA A 61 -16.43 9.95 18.23
C ALA A 61 -14.99 10.32 18.65
N LYS A 62 -14.21 9.37 19.16
CA LYS A 62 -12.81 9.52 19.56
C LYS A 62 -11.85 8.78 18.62
N VAL A 63 -12.36 8.11 17.59
CA VAL A 63 -11.55 7.39 16.60
C VAL A 63 -11.05 8.40 15.58
N ARG A 64 -9.75 8.67 15.61
CA ARG A 64 -9.07 9.47 14.57
C ARG A 64 -8.63 8.63 13.38
N HIS A 65 -8.26 7.37 13.64
CA HIS A 65 -7.78 6.42 12.64
C HIS A 65 -8.55 5.12 12.75
N GLU A 66 -9.20 4.75 11.65
CA GLU A 66 -9.93 3.51 11.52
C GLU A 66 -8.99 2.31 11.63
N VAL A 67 -9.52 1.16 12.04
CA VAL A 67 -8.72 -0.07 12.15
C VAL A 67 -8.05 -0.43 10.83
N LEU A 68 -8.74 -0.19 9.70
CA LEU A 68 -8.18 -0.36 8.36
C LEU A 68 -6.96 0.53 8.11
N GLU A 69 -7.01 1.80 8.53
CA GLU A 69 -5.89 2.73 8.36
C GLU A 69 -4.68 2.29 9.18
N MET A 70 -4.91 1.85 10.43
CA MET A 70 -3.85 1.32 11.30
C MET A 70 -3.21 0.05 10.70
N PHE A 71 -4.03 -0.87 10.15
CA PHE A 71 -3.49 -2.05 9.47
C PHE A 71 -2.67 -1.69 8.23
N ARG A 72 -3.17 -0.77 7.39
CA ARG A 72 -2.43 -0.31 6.20
C ARG A 72 -1.11 0.35 6.59
N GLN A 73 -1.11 1.24 7.57
CA GLN A 73 0.12 1.84 8.09
C GLN A 73 1.12 0.76 8.52
N ARG A 74 0.68 -0.23 9.30
CA ARG A 74 1.56 -1.28 9.81
C ARG A 74 2.09 -2.20 8.72
N VAL A 75 1.21 -2.71 7.86
CA VAL A 75 1.56 -3.66 6.81
C VAL A 75 2.45 -2.99 5.76
N TYR A 76 2.12 -1.76 5.36
CA TYR A 76 2.89 -1.04 4.35
C TYR A 76 4.24 -0.58 4.91
N GLY A 77 4.30 -0.15 6.17
CA GLY A 77 5.56 0.18 6.84
C GLY A 77 6.52 -1.01 6.87
N ILE A 78 6.04 -2.19 7.24
CA ILE A 78 6.84 -3.42 7.20
C ILE A 78 7.32 -3.71 5.77
N ALA A 79 6.44 -3.62 4.77
CA ALA A 79 6.79 -3.90 3.37
C ALA A 79 7.81 -2.90 2.80
N ALA A 80 7.80 -1.65 3.27
CA ALA A 80 8.78 -0.63 2.90
C ALA A 80 10.12 -0.73 3.66
N GLY A 81 10.24 -1.66 4.62
CA GLY A 81 11.46 -1.80 5.42
C GLY A 81 11.51 -0.93 6.67
N TYR A 82 10.37 -0.38 7.11
CA TYR A 82 10.20 0.40 8.33
C TYR A 82 9.37 -0.36 9.38
N PRO A 83 9.88 -1.50 9.92
CA PRO A 83 9.14 -2.33 10.85
C PRO A 83 8.90 -1.66 12.22
N ASP A 84 9.60 -0.56 12.50
CA ASP A 84 9.56 0.21 13.75
C ASP A 84 8.62 1.43 13.68
N VAL A 85 8.02 1.70 12.51
CA VAL A 85 7.02 2.78 12.39
C VAL A 85 5.89 2.54 13.39
N ARG A 86 5.58 3.58 14.17
CA ARG A 86 4.56 3.58 15.23
C ARG A 86 3.29 4.29 14.78
#